data_AF-A0A453D3U9-F1
#
_entry.id   AF-A0A453D3U9-F1
#
_cell.length_a   1.000
_cell.length_b   1.000
_cell.length_c   1.000
_cell.angle_alpha   90.00
_cell.angle_beta   90.00
_cell.angle_gamma   90.00
#
_symmetry.space_group_name_H-M   'P 1'
#
loop_
_entity.id
_entity.type
_entity.pdbx_description
1 polymer ?
#
loop_
_entity_poly.entity_id
_entity_poly.type
_entity_poly.pdbx_seq_one_letter_code
_entity_poly.pdbx_strand_id
1 'polypeptide(L)'
;MSGGNPAGVDNTFRRKFDKEEYLERARQRERDEKDEARRGKDRGPPVQRQPLKHRDYEVDLESRLGKTQVVTPIAPLSQQAGYYCSVCECVVKDSANYLDHINGKKRKYLQTLF
;
A
#
# COMPACT_ATOMS: atom_id res chain seq x y z
N MET A 1 -35.18 27.36 -28.79
CA MET A 1 -35.09 25.90 -28.92
C MET A 1 -33.82 25.58 -29.69
N SER A 2 -32.95 24.74 -29.09
CA SER A 2 -32.11 23.70 -29.73
C SER A 2 -31.11 24.14 -30.83
N GLY A 3 -29.80 23.87 -30.84
CA GLY A 3 -28.91 22.94 -30.12
C GLY A 3 -27.83 22.39 -31.11
N GLY A 4 -26.57 22.25 -30.67
CA GLY A 4 -25.48 21.41 -31.25
C GLY A 4 -24.74 21.97 -32.49
N ASN A 5 -23.40 21.91 -32.66
CA ASN A 5 -22.28 21.13 -32.10
C ASN A 5 -20.96 21.92 -32.32
N PRO A 6 -19.89 21.73 -31.51
CA PRO A 6 -18.57 22.25 -31.87
C PRO A 6 -17.99 21.44 -33.04
N ALA A 7 -17.53 22.14 -34.08
CA ALA A 7 -16.88 21.55 -35.24
C ALA A 7 -15.69 20.69 -34.79
N GLY A 8 -15.69 19.43 -35.22
CA GLY A 8 -14.63 18.46 -34.92
C GLY A 8 -13.26 19.01 -35.30
N VAL A 9 -12.32 18.94 -34.36
CA VAL A 9 -10.91 19.18 -34.65
C VAL A 9 -10.43 18.09 -35.59
N ASP A 10 -10.27 18.46 -36.86
CA ASP A 10 -9.80 17.61 -37.94
C ASP A 10 -8.35 17.17 -37.67
N ASN A 11 -8.19 15.99 -37.05
CA ASN A 11 -6.91 15.40 -36.66
C ASN A 11 -6.21 14.69 -37.84
N THR A 12 -6.13 15.35 -39.00
CA THR A 12 -5.44 14.81 -40.20
C THR A 12 -4.19 15.60 -40.62
N PHE A 13 -3.69 16.50 -39.78
CA PHE A 13 -2.35 17.07 -39.99
C PHE A 13 -1.26 16.22 -39.32
N ARG A 14 -0.25 15.82 -40.11
CA ARG A 14 1.00 15.21 -39.63
C ARG A 14 1.55 16.10 -38.52
N ARG A 15 1.50 15.61 -37.26
CA ARG A 15 2.04 16.32 -36.10
C ARG A 15 3.47 16.76 -36.41
N LYS A 16 3.68 18.08 -36.56
CA LYS A 16 5.02 18.64 -36.68
C LYS A 16 5.62 18.58 -35.28
N PHE A 17 6.77 17.93 -35.17
CA PHE A 17 7.47 17.82 -33.91
C PHE A 17 8.19 19.14 -33.65
N ASP A 18 7.62 19.97 -32.78
CA ASP A 18 8.23 21.24 -32.39
C ASP A 18 9.37 20.98 -31.42
N LYS A 19 10.61 21.05 -31.94
CA LYS A 19 11.82 20.68 -31.20
C LYS A 19 11.95 21.42 -29.86
N GLU A 20 11.49 22.67 -29.79
CA GLU A 20 11.53 23.48 -28.58
C GLU A 20 10.62 22.95 -27.47
N GLU A 21 9.38 22.55 -27.79
CA GLU A 21 8.44 21.96 -26.80
C GLU A 21 9.03 20.69 -26.20
N TYR A 22 9.65 19.86 -27.04
CA TYR A 22 10.25 18.60 -26.58
C TYR A 22 11.53 18.80 -25.77
N LEU A 23 12.33 19.82 -26.09
CA LEU A 23 13.47 20.21 -25.26
C LEU A 23 13.02 20.78 -23.91
N GLU A 24 11.96 21.60 -23.88
CA GLU A 24 11.34 22.10 -22.64
C GLU A 24 10.79 20.94 -21.80
N ARG A 25 10.06 20.01 -22.42
CA ARG A 25 9.52 18.82 -21.76
C ARG A 25 10.62 17.90 -21.23
N ALA A 26 11.76 17.78 -21.93
CA ALA A 26 12.92 17.04 -21.44
C ALA A 26 13.53 17.71 -20.20
N ARG A 27 13.72 19.04 -20.24
CA ARG A 27 14.22 19.82 -19.08
C ARG A 27 13.27 19.74 -17.88
N GLN A 28 11.96 19.76 -18.12
CA GLN A 28 10.95 19.61 -17.07
C GLN A 28 11.08 18.26 -16.37
N ARG A 29 11.19 17.16 -17.12
CA ARG A 29 11.37 15.81 -16.55
C ARG A 29 12.65 15.69 -15.73
N GLU A 30 13.75 16.26 -16.20
CA GLU A 30 15.02 16.23 -15.47
C GLU A 30 14.95 17.01 -14.15
N ARG A 31 14.19 18.12 -14.12
CA ARG A 31 13.91 18.87 -12.89
C ARG A 31 13.05 18.07 -11.92
N ASP A 32 11.97 17.47 -12.41
CA ASP A 32 11.05 16.67 -11.60
C ASP A 32 11.78 15.44 -11.01
N GLU A 33 12.60 14.73 -11.79
CA GLU A 33 13.42 13.61 -11.31
C GLU A 33 14.45 14.05 -10.25
N LYS A 34 15.06 15.23 -10.43
CA LYS A 34 16.02 15.80 -9.47
C LYS A 34 15.34 16.26 -8.18
N ASP A 35 14.13 16.81 -8.27
CA ASP A 35 13.34 17.23 -7.12
C ASP A 35 12.78 16.02 -6.36
N GLU A 36 12.35 14.96 -7.05
CA GLU A 36 11.96 13.68 -6.45
C GLU A 36 13.14 12.96 -5.78
N ALA A 37 14.34 13.02 -6.37
CA ALA A 37 15.55 12.50 -5.75
C ALA A 37 15.98 13.30 -4.52
N ARG A 38 15.77 14.63 -4.52
CA ARG A 38 16.02 15.52 -3.37
C ARG A 38 14.98 15.37 -2.26
N ARG A 39 13.73 15.07 -2.61
CA ARG A 39 12.67 14.61 -1.70
C ARG A 39 12.87 13.14 -1.27
N GLY A 40 14.10 12.63 -1.42
CA GLY A 40 14.48 11.26 -1.12
C GLY A 40 13.82 10.79 0.16
N LYS A 41 12.86 9.86 0.03
CA LYS A 41 12.14 9.14 1.09
C LYS A 41 12.36 9.78 2.46
N ASP A 42 11.68 10.89 2.71
CA ASP A 42 11.56 11.51 4.03
C ASP A 42 10.72 10.59 4.91
N ARG A 43 11.29 9.42 5.21
CA ARG A 43 10.92 8.61 6.36
C ARG A 43 11.51 9.42 7.49
N GLY A 44 10.65 10.21 8.13
CA GLY A 44 10.99 11.22 9.12
C GLY A 44 11.93 10.75 10.25
N PRO A 45 12.14 11.59 11.28
CA PRO A 45 13.20 11.41 12.27
C PRO A 45 13.33 9.94 12.69
N PRO A 46 14.55 9.36 12.72
CA PRO A 46 14.74 7.97 13.10
C PRO A 46 14.19 7.78 14.51
N VAL A 47 12.95 7.29 14.60
CA VAL A 47 12.29 6.98 15.86
C VAL A 47 13.19 5.96 16.53
N GLN A 48 13.86 6.36 17.62
CA GLN A 48 14.63 5.44 18.45
C GLN A 48 13.64 4.40 18.93
N ARG A 49 13.67 3.24 18.29
CA ARG A 49 12.76 2.14 18.60
C ARG A 49 13.16 1.62 19.97
N GLN A 50 12.19 1.49 20.88
CA GLN A 50 12.45 0.72 22.10
C GLN A 50 13.01 -0.65 21.72
N PRO A 51 13.99 -1.17 22.49
CA PRO A 51 14.59 -2.47 22.22
C PRO A 51 13.51 -3.54 22.13
N LEU A 52 13.69 -4.44 21.18
CA LEU A 52 12.73 -5.49 20.84
C LEU A 52 12.51 -6.39 22.07
N LYS A 53 11.40 -6.21 22.77
CA LYS A 53 11.00 -7.12 23.85
C LYS A 53 10.51 -8.43 23.24
N HIS A 54 10.91 -9.53 23.88
CA HIS A 54 10.32 -10.85 23.68
C HIS A 54 8.81 -10.79 23.99
N ARG A 55 8.00 -11.59 23.27
CA ARG A 55 6.55 -11.64 23.51
C ARG A 55 6.26 -12.50 24.74
N ASP A 56 5.49 -11.98 25.68
CA ASP A 56 5.14 -12.70 26.91
C ASP A 56 3.96 -13.69 26.73
N TYR A 57 3.41 -13.80 25.51
CA TYR A 57 2.31 -14.70 25.18
C TYR A 57 2.64 -15.53 23.94
N GLU A 58 2.22 -16.79 23.97
CA GLU A 58 2.33 -17.72 22.85
C GLU A 58 1.22 -17.47 21.83
N VAL A 59 1.57 -17.50 20.55
CA VAL A 59 0.60 -17.34 19.47
C VAL A 59 0.14 -18.74 19.05
N ASP A 60 -1.12 -19.05 19.33
CA ASP A 60 -1.73 -20.31 18.95
C ASP A 60 -1.99 -20.36 17.43
N LEU A 61 -1.14 -21.10 16.73
CA LEU A 61 -1.25 -21.37 15.29
C LEU A 61 -1.70 -22.82 15.00
N GLU A 62 -1.72 -23.67 16.02
CA GLU A 62 -1.90 -25.11 15.87
C GLU A 62 -3.34 -25.55 16.10
N SER A 63 -4.12 -24.81 16.89
CA SER A 63 -5.47 -25.22 17.26
C SER A 63 -6.46 -25.34 16.10
N ARG A 64 -6.17 -24.75 14.94
CA ARG A 64 -6.99 -24.82 13.72
C ARG A 64 -6.44 -25.78 12.66
N LEU A 65 -5.30 -26.43 12.91
CA LEU A 65 -4.75 -27.43 12.00
C LEU A 65 -5.67 -28.67 11.95
N GLY A 66 -5.93 -29.17 10.74
CA GLY A 66 -6.76 -30.36 10.52
C GLY A 66 -8.26 -30.19 10.78
N LYS A 67 -8.74 -28.98 11.08
CA LYS A 67 -10.17 -28.68 11.27
C LYS A 67 -10.76 -28.05 10.01
N THR A 68 -11.83 -28.64 9.49
CA THR A 68 -12.58 -28.08 8.36
C THR A 68 -13.69 -27.19 8.90
N GLN A 69 -13.57 -25.87 8.71
CA GLN A 69 -14.59 -24.89 9.11
C GLN A 69 -15.37 -24.40 7.89
N VAL A 70 -16.70 -24.50 7.94
CA VAL A 70 -17.58 -23.91 6.91
C VAL A 70 -17.65 -22.40 7.14
N VAL A 71 -17.17 -21.63 6.17
CA VAL A 71 -17.18 -20.16 6.22
C VAL A 71 -18.32 -19.65 5.34
N THR A 72 -19.25 -18.89 5.93
CA THR A 72 -20.29 -18.17 5.19
C THR A 72 -19.78 -16.78 4.79
N PRO A 73 -20.23 -16.22 3.65
CA PRO A 73 -19.76 -14.91 3.17
C PRO A 73 -20.14 -13.72 4.09
N ILE A 74 -21.09 -13.93 5.01
CA ILE A 74 -21.56 -12.92 5.97
C ILE A 74 -20.84 -13.06 7.33
N ALA A 75 -19.98 -14.08 7.49
CA ALA A 75 -19.28 -14.31 8.75
C ALA A 75 -18.32 -13.15 9.08
N PRO A 76 -18.20 -12.76 10.37
CA PRO A 76 -17.25 -11.76 10.82
C PRO A 76 -15.82 -12.16 10.41
N LEU A 77 -14.95 -11.18 10.16
CA LEU A 77 -13.57 -11.41 9.71
C LEU A 77 -12.76 -12.36 10.63
N SER A 78 -13.11 -12.46 11.92
CA SER A 78 -12.48 -13.38 12.87
C SER A 78 -12.82 -14.87 12.64
N GLN A 79 -13.90 -15.14 11.91
CA GLN A 79 -14.38 -16.48 11.53
C GLN A 79 -14.09 -16.83 10.07
N GLN A 80 -13.48 -15.92 9.31
CA GLN A 80 -13.02 -16.24 7.95
C GLN A 80 -11.80 -17.16 7.97
N ALA A 81 -11.58 -17.86 6.87
CA ALA A 81 -10.45 -18.76 6.69
C ALA A 81 -9.13 -17.96 6.72
N GLY A 82 -8.37 -18.12 7.80
CA GLY A 82 -7.05 -17.49 8.00
C GLY A 82 -6.81 -17.03 9.44
N TYR A 83 -5.70 -16.33 9.63
CA TYR A 83 -5.31 -15.70 10.89
C TYR A 83 -5.79 -14.25 10.92
N TYR A 84 -6.58 -13.91 11.93
CA TYR A 84 -7.10 -12.57 12.12
C TYR A 84 -6.13 -11.71 12.95
N CYS A 85 -5.85 -10.49 12.47
CA CYS A 85 -5.10 -9.48 13.23
C CYS A 85 -6.06 -8.41 13.75
N SER A 86 -6.19 -8.29 15.07
CA SER A 86 -7.08 -7.32 15.73
C SER A 86 -6.66 -5.85 15.55
N VAL A 87 -5.41 -5.58 15.19
CA VAL A 87 -4.90 -4.20 15.08
C VAL A 87 -4.90 -3.66 13.66
N CYS A 88 -4.81 -4.53 12.67
CA CYS A 88 -4.87 -4.15 11.26
C CYS A 88 -6.23 -4.51 10.62
N GLU A 89 -7.13 -5.12 11.39
CA GLU A 89 -8.45 -5.60 10.96
C GLU A 89 -8.40 -6.41 9.65
N CYS A 90 -7.36 -7.22 9.48
CA CYS A 90 -7.13 -7.98 8.26
C CYS A 90 -6.97 -9.48 8.55
N VAL A 91 -7.36 -10.29 7.56
CA VAL A 91 -7.16 -11.75 7.58
C VAL A 91 -5.93 -12.09 6.76
N VAL A 92 -4.98 -12.77 7.39
CA VAL A 92 -3.75 -13.27 6.76
C VAL A 92 -3.89 -14.76 6.53
N LYS A 93 -3.61 -15.23 5.31
CA LYS A 93 -3.87 -16.63 4.93
C LYS A 93 -2.88 -17.62 5.54
N ASP A 94 -1.62 -17.21 5.70
CA ASP A 94 -0.53 -18.09 6.14
C ASP A 94 0.02 -17.71 7.51
N SER A 95 0.51 -18.71 8.25
CA SER A 95 1.10 -18.53 9.58
C SER A 95 2.39 -17.72 9.55
N ALA A 96 3.27 -18.00 8.57
CA ALA A 96 4.53 -17.27 8.40
C ALA A 96 4.27 -15.77 8.10
N ASN A 97 3.35 -15.49 7.18
CA ASN A 97 2.97 -14.12 6.86
C ASN A 97 2.28 -13.42 8.05
N TYR A 98 1.53 -14.14 8.88
CA TYR A 98 0.93 -13.60 10.10
C TYR A 98 1.99 -13.22 11.16
N LEU A 99 3.01 -14.05 11.33
CA LEU A 99 4.14 -13.76 12.22
C LEU A 99 4.90 -12.51 11.75
N ASP A 100 5.18 -12.41 10.45
CA ASP A 100 5.82 -11.24 9.84
C ASP A 100 4.93 -9.99 9.90
N HIS A 101 3.62 -10.16 9.81
CA HIS A 101 2.66 -9.08 9.96
C HIS A 101 2.70 -8.48 11.37
N ILE A 102 2.73 -9.31 12.42
CA ILE A 102 2.81 -8.84 13.81
C ILE A 102 4.24 -8.33 14.15
N ASN A 103 5.28 -8.95 13.59
CA ASN A 103 6.68 -8.52 13.78
C ASN A 103 7.07 -7.33 12.90
N GLY A 104 6.23 -7.00 11.93
CA GLY A 104 6.45 -5.97 10.92
C GLY A 104 6.54 -4.58 11.52
N LYS A 105 7.30 -3.71 10.83
CA LYS A 105 7.53 -2.33 11.27
C LYS A 105 6.22 -1.58 11.56
N LYS A 106 5.18 -1.74 10.72
CA LYS A 106 3.87 -1.09 10.90
C LYS A 106 3.16 -1.47 12.21
N ARG A 107 3.17 -2.75 12.61
CA ARG A 107 2.57 -3.21 13.87
C ARG A 107 3.32 -2.65 15.08
N LYS A 108 4.66 -2.64 15.03
CA LYS A 108 5.52 -2.11 16.09
C LYS A 108 5.26 -0.63 16.41
N TYR A 109 4.95 0.19 15.40
CA TYR A 109 4.68 1.61 15.60
C TYR A 109 3.33 1.91 16.29
N LEU A 110 2.33 1.03 16.15
CA LEU A 110 1.00 1.25 16.72
C LEU A 110 0.89 0.80 18.18
N GLN A 111 1.74 -0.12 18.65
CA GLN A 111 1.69 -0.63 20.02
C GLN A 111 2.48 0.23 21.02
N THR A 112 3.40 1.09 20.55
CA THR A 112 4.17 2.04 21.38
C THR A 112 3.51 3.40 21.56
N LEU A 113 2.27 3.58 21.07
CA LEU A 113 1.50 4.82 21.20
C LEU A 113 0.46 4.78 22.34
N PHE A 114 0.49 3.73 23.17
CA PHE A 114 -0.25 3.60 24.42
C PHE A 114 0.73 3.23 25.54
#